data_AF-A0A7W0TXY6-F1
#
_entry.id   AF-A0A7W0TXY6-F1
#
_cell.length_a   1.000
_cell.length_b   1.000
_cell.length_c   1.000
_cell.angle_alpha   90.00
_cell.angle_beta   90.00
_cell.angle_gamma   90.00
#
_symmetry.space_group_name_H-M   'P 1'
#
loop_
_entity.id
_entity.type
_entity.pdbx_description
1 polymer ?
#
loop_
_entity_poly.entity_id
_entity_poly.type
_entity_poly.pdbx_seq_one_letter_code
_entity_poly.pdbx_strand_id
1 'polypeptide(L)'
;MAAPKRPPATRPLLALPPWVPGESTLAAALVLLMTLAIALIALNGAMPRFQSDDDRQTLTALPGGQMEPAATSAVAVAMDDSAAPLAASAAPAEVAADVGSAAPLTADTAPGMVAVGAALAEAAVAGPSAFVPAPAPASASQPESVPGAILPGNRVLAYYGHPHDENMGIVGEYPKEEVLRLLLQQAADYEVVDPTRPVIPAFELIATVAQRTPGDDGSYILDTDLETLTEYADFAQANGALVFLDLQIGRGTVAAEIEKIRPLLERPHVHLALDPEFAVGEGETPGEYIGSLDAESIAYAQRTLAQMVSDFGLPPKLLIVHQFREDMIANKLSLRPVAGVQLVIDADGYGAPELKVAVYNILVRDEPVEFAGVKLFYKQDVPVMTPAEILGLTPAPDVVIYQ
;
A
#
# COMPACT_ATOMS: atom_id res chain seq x y z
N MET A 1 5.82 -54.85 -47.81
CA MET A 1 4.77 -53.87 -47.43
C MET A 1 5.37 -52.91 -46.41
N ALA A 2 5.03 -51.63 -46.54
CA ALA A 2 5.81 -50.47 -46.08
C ALA A 2 5.73 -50.18 -44.57
N ALA A 3 6.81 -49.61 -44.04
CA ALA A 3 6.91 -49.00 -42.71
C ALA A 3 6.23 -47.60 -42.67
N PRO A 4 5.78 -47.11 -41.50
CA PRO A 4 5.00 -45.88 -41.40
C PRO A 4 5.87 -44.62 -41.59
N LYS A 5 5.33 -43.65 -42.34
CA LYS A 5 5.94 -42.33 -42.59
C LYS A 5 5.86 -41.44 -41.35
N ARG A 6 6.98 -40.81 -40.99
CA ARG A 6 7.06 -39.69 -40.01
C ARG A 6 6.41 -38.42 -40.58
N PRO A 7 5.83 -37.55 -39.73
CA PRO A 7 5.33 -36.23 -40.15
C PRO A 7 6.48 -35.25 -40.46
N PRO A 8 6.24 -34.23 -41.31
CA PRO A 8 7.26 -33.26 -41.69
C PRO A 8 7.56 -32.27 -40.56
N ALA A 9 8.84 -31.93 -40.40
CA ALA A 9 9.30 -30.91 -39.46
C ALA A 9 8.86 -29.50 -39.91
N THR A 10 8.30 -28.74 -38.99
CA THR A 10 7.97 -27.31 -39.12
C THR A 10 9.25 -26.49 -39.26
N ARG A 11 9.33 -25.67 -40.33
CA ARG A 11 10.39 -24.67 -40.54
C ARG A 11 10.20 -23.49 -39.58
N PRO A 12 11.28 -22.90 -39.02
CA PRO A 12 11.17 -21.65 -38.26
C PRO A 12 10.84 -20.49 -39.21
N LEU A 13 9.99 -19.59 -38.73
CA LEU A 13 9.68 -18.30 -39.33
C LEU A 13 10.89 -17.35 -39.17
N LEU A 14 11.25 -16.67 -40.26
CA LEU A 14 12.17 -15.54 -40.41
C LEU A 14 13.49 -15.58 -39.60
N ALA A 15 14.58 -15.96 -40.26
CA ALA A 15 15.93 -15.61 -39.84
C ALA A 15 16.26 -14.17 -40.29
N LEU A 16 16.63 -13.30 -39.35
CA LEU A 16 17.09 -11.94 -39.64
C LEU A 16 18.46 -11.97 -40.36
N PRO A 17 18.75 -10.99 -41.24
CA PRO A 17 19.99 -10.95 -41.99
C PRO A 17 21.21 -10.67 -41.09
N PRO A 18 22.41 -11.14 -41.46
CA PRO A 18 23.61 -11.21 -40.59
C PRO A 18 24.23 -9.86 -40.19
N TRP A 19 23.64 -8.74 -40.58
CA TRP A 19 24.06 -7.39 -40.22
C TRP A 19 23.18 -6.76 -39.11
N VAL A 20 22.14 -7.47 -38.64
CA VAL A 20 21.33 -7.04 -37.51
C VAL A 20 22.05 -7.42 -36.21
N PRO A 21 22.50 -6.45 -35.39
CA PRO A 21 23.15 -6.73 -34.13
C PRO A 21 22.15 -7.37 -33.14
N GLY A 22 22.60 -8.37 -32.37
CA GLY A 22 21.75 -9.15 -31.45
C GLY A 22 21.07 -8.31 -30.36
N GLU A 23 20.05 -8.87 -29.70
CA GLU A 23 19.20 -8.18 -28.72
C GLU A 23 19.98 -7.51 -27.58
N SER A 24 21.10 -8.10 -27.15
CA SER A 24 21.99 -7.52 -26.14
C SER A 24 22.74 -6.27 -26.61
N THR A 25 23.05 -6.17 -27.91
CA THR A 25 23.69 -4.99 -28.51
C THR A 25 22.70 -3.86 -28.82
N LEU A 26 21.43 -4.18 -29.04
CA LEU A 26 20.35 -3.19 -29.18
C LEU A 26 20.01 -2.55 -27.82
N ALA A 27 19.93 -3.35 -26.75
CA ALA A 27 19.73 -2.85 -25.39
C ALA A 27 20.89 -1.95 -24.93
N ALA A 28 22.14 -2.34 -25.19
CA ALA A 28 23.30 -1.52 -24.86
C ALA A 28 23.36 -0.19 -25.64
N ALA A 29 22.95 -0.19 -26.92
CA ALA A 29 22.86 1.02 -27.72
C ALA A 29 21.76 1.97 -27.24
N LEU A 30 20.63 1.44 -26.75
CA LEU A 30 19.53 2.23 -26.20
C LEU A 30 19.91 2.90 -24.87
N VAL A 31 20.61 2.17 -23.99
CA VAL A 31 21.12 2.70 -22.72
C VAL A 31 22.18 3.78 -22.94
N LEU A 32 23.05 3.62 -23.95
CA LEU A 32 24.05 4.62 -24.32
C LEU A 32 23.41 5.89 -24.91
N LEU A 33 22.34 5.76 -25.70
CA LEU A 33 21.60 6.90 -26.25
C LEU A 33 20.82 7.66 -25.17
N MET A 34 20.22 6.94 -24.21
CA MET A 34 19.55 7.55 -23.06
C MET A 34 20.50 8.31 -22.14
N THR A 35 21.66 7.72 -21.83
CA THR A 35 22.67 8.40 -20.99
C THR A 35 23.26 9.63 -21.68
N LEU A 36 23.42 9.61 -23.01
CA LEU A 36 23.86 10.77 -23.78
C LEU A 36 22.79 11.88 -23.83
N ALA A 37 21.51 11.53 -23.89
CA ALA A 37 20.40 12.50 -23.85
C ALA A 37 20.30 13.22 -22.49
N ILE A 38 20.47 12.48 -21.39
CA ILE A 38 20.48 13.04 -20.03
C ILE A 38 21.69 13.98 -19.85
N ALA A 39 22.87 13.61 -20.36
CA ALA A 39 24.06 14.46 -20.31
C ALA A 39 23.91 15.75 -21.13
N LEU A 40 23.19 15.74 -22.26
CA LEU A 40 22.92 16.95 -23.05
C LEU A 40 21.91 17.90 -22.37
N ILE A 41 20.93 17.36 -21.64
CA ILE A 41 19.95 18.16 -20.88
C ILE A 41 20.66 18.87 -19.70
N ALA A 42 21.57 18.17 -19.03
CA ALA A 42 22.37 18.75 -17.94
C ALA A 42 23.33 19.85 -18.42
N LEU A 43 23.80 19.81 -19.67
CA LEU A 43 24.69 20.82 -20.23
C LEU A 43 23.97 22.09 -20.72
N ASN A 44 22.67 22.00 -21.05
CA ASN A 44 21.89 23.09 -21.64
C ASN A 44 20.91 23.79 -20.66
N GLY A 45 20.85 23.36 -19.40
CA GLY A 45 20.01 23.97 -18.36
C GLY A 45 20.57 25.28 -17.81
N ALA A 46 20.41 26.38 -18.56
CA ALA A 46 20.66 27.73 -18.08
C ALA A 46 19.54 28.17 -17.10
N MET A 47 19.89 28.36 -15.82
CA MET A 47 19.04 28.96 -14.79
C MET A 47 18.75 30.44 -15.08
N PRO A 48 17.50 30.92 -15.03
CA PRO A 48 17.23 32.35 -14.98
C PRO A 48 17.49 32.89 -13.56
N ARG A 49 18.47 33.77 -13.45
CA ARG A 49 18.70 34.61 -12.26
C ARG A 49 17.59 35.66 -12.16
N PHE A 50 16.86 35.68 -11.05
CA PHE A 50 16.01 36.80 -10.69
C PHE A 50 16.89 37.98 -10.26
N GLN A 51 16.81 39.06 -11.01
CA GLN A 51 17.46 40.34 -10.75
C GLN A 51 16.51 41.19 -9.90
N SER A 52 16.97 41.69 -8.75
CA SER A 52 16.26 42.71 -7.98
C SER A 52 17.22 43.86 -7.73
N ASP A 53 17.01 44.98 -8.42
CA ASP A 53 17.55 46.30 -8.08
C ASP A 53 16.38 47.29 -8.18
N ASP A 54 16.06 48.01 -7.10
CA ASP A 54 16.59 49.37 -6.95
C ASP A 54 16.34 49.98 -5.55
N ASP A 55 17.45 50.35 -4.91
CA ASP A 55 17.79 51.62 -4.26
C ASP A 55 16.98 52.34 -3.15
N ARG A 56 17.68 52.40 -2.00
CA ARG A 56 18.16 53.58 -1.21
C ARG A 56 17.21 54.33 -0.25
N GLN A 57 17.60 54.30 1.04
CA GLN A 57 18.11 55.50 1.74
C GLN A 57 18.89 55.19 3.06
N THR A 58 20.20 55.51 3.02
CA THR A 58 21.06 56.21 4.02
C THR A 58 21.33 55.74 5.47
N LEU A 59 22.60 55.35 5.67
CA LEU A 59 23.61 55.73 6.70
C LEU A 59 23.29 55.69 8.22
N THR A 60 24.14 55.01 9.01
CA THR A 60 25.27 55.58 9.81
C THR A 60 26.19 54.45 10.35
N ALA A 61 27.48 54.75 10.55
CA ALA A 61 28.61 53.81 10.73
C ALA A 61 29.05 53.53 12.19
N LEU A 62 29.57 52.29 12.43
CA LEU A 62 30.74 51.74 13.20
C LEU A 62 31.30 52.43 14.48
N PRO A 63 32.22 51.82 15.30
CA PRO A 63 32.89 50.48 15.31
C PRO A 63 32.78 49.76 16.71
N GLY A 64 33.14 48.49 16.99
CA GLY A 64 34.39 47.73 16.83
C GLY A 64 34.84 47.15 18.20
N GLY A 65 35.34 45.90 18.27
CA GLY A 65 35.98 45.37 19.50
C GLY A 65 36.07 43.83 19.60
N GLN A 66 37.27 43.28 19.44
CA GLN A 66 37.64 41.87 19.65
C GLN A 66 37.95 41.56 21.13
N MET A 67 37.76 40.31 21.58
CA MET A 67 38.74 39.49 22.35
C MET A 67 38.16 38.12 22.80
N GLU A 68 38.91 37.06 22.53
CA GLU A 68 38.99 35.72 23.17
C GLU A 68 40.44 35.62 23.75
N PRO A 69 40.92 34.56 24.47
CA PRO A 69 40.29 33.40 25.15
C PRO A 69 40.82 33.17 26.60
N ALA A 70 40.28 32.17 27.36
CA ALA A 70 41.06 31.33 28.32
C ALA A 70 40.25 30.20 29.05
N ALA A 71 40.58 28.94 28.71
CA ALA A 71 41.10 27.82 29.53
C ALA A 71 40.37 27.17 30.76
N THR A 72 40.25 25.83 30.64
CA THR A 72 40.53 24.72 31.61
C THR A 72 39.61 24.44 32.82
N SER A 73 39.11 23.20 32.95
CA SER A 73 39.86 22.05 33.52
C SER A 73 39.10 20.71 33.34
N ALA A 74 39.87 19.65 33.09
CA ALA A 74 39.45 18.24 33.09
C ALA A 74 39.93 17.54 34.38
N VAL A 75 39.26 16.45 34.77
CA VAL A 75 39.88 15.34 35.51
C VAL A 75 39.35 14.03 34.93
N ALA A 76 40.29 13.18 34.50
CA ALA A 76 40.10 11.79 34.12
C ALA A 76 40.70 10.89 35.21
N VAL A 77 40.21 9.66 35.33
CA VAL A 77 41.02 8.51 35.76
C VAL A 77 40.67 7.31 34.89
N ALA A 78 41.71 6.76 34.25
CA ALA A 78 41.76 5.58 33.39
C ALA A 78 41.82 4.28 34.23
N MET A 79 41.60 3.08 33.70
CA MET A 79 42.55 2.17 32.99
C MET A 79 42.08 0.73 33.38
N ASP A 80 42.23 -0.39 32.69
CA ASP A 80 43.03 -0.82 31.54
C ASP A 80 42.56 -2.23 31.05
N ASP A 81 43.05 -2.60 29.88
CA ASP A 81 42.94 -3.80 29.02
C ASP A 81 43.00 -5.22 29.64
N SER A 82 42.44 -6.21 28.92
CA SER A 82 43.23 -7.16 28.08
C SER A 82 42.57 -8.54 27.83
N ALA A 83 42.45 -8.85 26.54
CA ALA A 83 42.69 -10.11 25.80
C ALA A 83 42.19 -11.51 26.27
N ALA A 84 41.69 -12.26 25.26
CA ALA A 84 41.26 -13.67 25.27
C ALA A 84 42.41 -14.70 25.46
N PRO A 85 42.11 -16.02 25.59
CA PRO A 85 42.06 -16.90 24.39
C PRO A 85 41.10 -18.13 24.43
N LEU A 86 41.12 -18.86 23.31
CA LEU A 86 40.35 -20.04 22.83
C LEU A 86 40.40 -21.34 23.67
N ALA A 87 39.33 -22.15 23.64
CA ALA A 87 39.38 -23.64 23.57
C ALA A 87 37.99 -24.27 23.24
N ALA A 88 38.04 -25.38 22.50
CA ALA A 88 36.92 -26.11 21.89
C ALA A 88 36.24 -27.16 22.80
N SER A 89 34.99 -27.54 22.47
CA SER A 89 34.44 -28.87 22.77
C SER A 89 33.28 -29.23 21.82
N ALA A 90 33.15 -30.53 21.58
CA ALA A 90 32.44 -31.21 20.50
C ALA A 90 30.90 -31.30 20.65
N ALA A 91 30.25 -31.57 19.51
CA ALA A 91 28.83 -31.93 19.36
C ALA A 91 28.44 -33.26 20.06
N PRO A 92 27.14 -33.58 20.13
CA PRO A 92 26.61 -34.42 19.06
C PRO A 92 25.24 -33.98 18.51
N ALA A 93 24.96 -34.49 17.31
CA ALA A 93 23.77 -34.29 16.51
C ALA A 93 22.52 -34.93 17.14
N GLU A 94 21.39 -34.22 17.07
CA GLU A 94 20.05 -34.81 17.06
C GLU A 94 19.29 -34.34 15.82
N VAL A 95 18.62 -35.30 15.20
CA VAL A 95 17.84 -35.20 13.97
C VAL A 95 16.49 -34.58 14.31
N ALA A 96 16.20 -33.39 13.80
CA ALA A 96 14.86 -32.82 13.79
C ALA A 96 14.42 -32.61 12.35
N ALA A 97 13.20 -33.08 12.06
CA ALA A 97 12.59 -33.09 10.75
C ALA A 97 12.46 -31.66 10.17
N ASP A 98 12.86 -31.55 8.91
CA ASP A 98 12.66 -30.40 8.04
C ASP A 98 11.16 -30.20 7.81
N VAL A 99 10.57 -29.24 8.52
CA VAL A 99 9.30 -28.62 8.13
C VAL A 99 9.72 -27.34 7.41
N GLY A 100 9.65 -27.35 6.08
CA GLY A 100 10.12 -26.27 5.25
C GLY A 100 9.45 -24.95 5.63
N SER A 101 10.21 -24.04 6.22
CA SER A 101 9.79 -22.66 6.49
C SER A 101 9.72 -21.93 5.14
N ALA A 102 8.51 -21.80 4.60
CA ALA A 102 8.23 -20.87 3.52
C ALA A 102 8.15 -19.47 4.11
N ALA A 103 8.98 -18.55 3.64
CA ALA A 103 8.97 -17.17 4.11
C ALA A 103 7.73 -16.42 3.57
N PRO A 104 7.04 -15.63 4.42
CA PRO A 104 5.95 -14.77 3.99
C PRO A 104 6.44 -13.70 3.00
N LEU A 105 5.53 -13.23 2.15
CA LEU A 105 5.79 -12.11 1.26
C LEU A 105 5.79 -10.81 2.07
N THR A 106 6.95 -10.17 2.18
CA THR A 106 7.01 -8.79 2.67
C THR A 106 6.73 -7.84 1.50
N ALA A 107 6.11 -6.69 1.78
CA ALA A 107 5.89 -5.66 0.76
C ALA A 107 7.20 -5.19 0.08
N ASP A 108 8.35 -5.39 0.74
CA ASP A 108 9.68 -5.04 0.23
C ASP A 108 10.28 -6.07 -0.75
N THR A 109 9.69 -7.28 -0.87
CA THR A 109 10.27 -8.40 -1.64
C THR A 109 9.46 -8.85 -2.86
N ALA A 110 8.38 -8.15 -3.22
CA ALA A 110 7.65 -8.37 -4.48
C ALA A 110 8.36 -7.63 -5.64
N PRO A 111 9.06 -8.32 -6.56
CA PRO A 111 9.67 -7.68 -7.72
C PRO A 111 8.55 -7.33 -8.72
N GLY A 112 7.89 -6.19 -8.53
CA GLY A 112 6.78 -5.77 -9.36
C GLY A 112 6.04 -4.50 -8.93
N MET A 113 6.19 -4.05 -7.68
CA MET A 113 5.60 -2.77 -7.24
C MET A 113 6.36 -1.55 -7.81
N VAL A 114 7.56 -1.76 -8.36
CA VAL A 114 8.39 -0.70 -8.95
C VAL A 114 7.99 -0.49 -10.43
N ALA A 115 7.41 0.68 -10.69
CA ALA A 115 7.34 1.34 -12.01
C ALA A 115 6.31 0.84 -13.05
N VAL A 116 5.03 0.67 -12.69
CA VAL A 116 3.93 0.70 -13.70
C VAL A 116 3.40 2.14 -13.95
N GLY A 117 3.66 3.08 -13.04
CA GLY A 117 3.24 4.49 -13.19
C GLY A 117 4.03 5.30 -14.23
N ALA A 118 5.27 4.91 -14.55
CA ALA A 118 6.10 5.69 -15.47
C ALA A 118 5.59 5.63 -16.93
N ALA A 119 5.03 4.49 -17.36
CA ALA A 119 4.46 4.34 -18.69
C ALA A 119 3.13 5.10 -18.86
N LEU A 120 2.36 5.26 -17.77
CA LEU A 120 1.11 6.04 -17.78
C LEU A 120 1.38 7.55 -17.71
N ALA A 121 2.46 7.97 -17.03
CA ALA A 121 2.88 9.36 -16.97
C ALA A 121 3.35 9.90 -18.33
N GLU A 122 4.02 9.10 -19.17
CA GLU A 122 4.43 9.54 -20.51
C GLU A 122 3.23 9.74 -21.47
N ALA A 123 2.15 8.97 -21.31
CA ALA A 123 0.94 9.14 -22.12
C ALA A 123 0.17 10.44 -21.80
N ALA A 124 0.35 11.00 -20.60
CA ALA A 124 -0.34 12.21 -20.14
C ALA A 124 0.33 13.53 -20.57
N VAL A 125 1.56 13.48 -21.14
CA VAL A 125 2.33 14.70 -21.52
C VAL A 125 2.09 15.12 -22.98
N ALA A 126 1.25 14.41 -23.73
CA ALA A 126 0.95 14.73 -25.13
C ALA A 126 -0.14 15.82 -25.31
N GLY A 127 0.16 17.07 -24.90
CA GLY A 127 -0.42 18.32 -25.44
C GLY A 127 -1.90 18.65 -25.15
N PRO A 128 -2.29 19.94 -25.19
CA PRO A 128 -3.58 20.39 -24.70
C PRO A 128 -4.68 20.18 -25.75
N SER A 129 -5.49 19.14 -25.59
CA SER A 129 -6.85 19.15 -26.15
C SER A 129 -7.72 19.98 -25.21
N ALA A 130 -8.36 21.03 -25.72
CA ALA A 130 -9.25 21.90 -24.95
C ALA A 130 -10.38 21.06 -24.35
N PHE A 131 -10.22 20.69 -23.08
CA PHE A 131 -11.23 19.98 -22.31
C PHE A 131 -12.35 20.96 -22.00
N VAL A 132 -13.48 20.79 -22.69
CA VAL A 132 -14.74 21.40 -22.25
C VAL A 132 -15.07 20.69 -20.94
N PRO A 133 -15.21 21.40 -19.80
CA PRO A 133 -15.55 20.74 -18.56
C PRO A 133 -16.92 20.09 -18.75
N ALA A 134 -16.95 18.77 -18.67
CA ALA A 134 -18.20 18.06 -18.48
C ALA A 134 -18.84 18.64 -17.21
N PRO A 135 -20.16 18.92 -17.20
CA PRO A 135 -20.83 19.37 -15.99
C PRO A 135 -20.53 18.36 -14.89
N ALA A 136 -20.07 18.85 -13.74
CA ALA A 136 -19.86 18.03 -12.56
C ALA A 136 -21.08 17.11 -12.39
N PRO A 137 -20.88 15.80 -12.17
CA PRO A 137 -22.01 14.94 -11.86
C PRO A 137 -22.75 15.61 -10.71
N ALA A 138 -24.02 15.93 -10.95
CA ALA A 138 -24.90 16.48 -9.93
C ALA A 138 -24.72 15.60 -8.70
N SER A 139 -24.34 16.20 -7.56
CA SER A 139 -24.15 15.51 -6.28
C SER A 139 -25.20 14.43 -6.18
N ALA A 140 -24.78 13.16 -6.29
CA ALA A 140 -25.62 12.06 -5.91
C ALA A 140 -26.08 12.43 -4.51
N SER A 141 -27.39 12.61 -4.36
CA SER A 141 -28.04 12.90 -3.08
C SER A 141 -27.38 12.02 -2.03
N GLN A 142 -26.69 12.65 -1.07
CA GLN A 142 -26.01 11.95 0.01
C GLN A 142 -26.98 10.92 0.56
N PRO A 143 -26.64 9.61 0.54
CA PRO A 143 -27.55 8.58 1.01
C PRO A 143 -28.00 8.97 2.42
N GLU A 144 -29.33 8.97 2.64
CA GLU A 144 -29.92 9.28 3.94
C GLU A 144 -29.16 8.51 5.03
N SER A 145 -28.73 9.19 6.09
CA SER A 145 -27.85 8.63 7.11
C SER A 145 -28.44 7.33 7.66
N VAL A 146 -27.85 6.19 7.30
CA VAL A 146 -28.24 4.89 7.85
C VAL A 146 -27.85 4.90 9.33
N PRO A 147 -28.78 4.63 10.27
CA PRO A 147 -28.45 4.59 11.69
C PRO A 147 -27.25 3.67 11.96
N GLY A 148 -26.23 4.20 12.64
CA GLY A 148 -25.00 3.46 12.95
C GLY A 148 -23.96 3.43 11.83
N ALA A 149 -24.21 4.02 10.66
CA ALA A 149 -23.18 4.18 9.63
C ALA A 149 -22.03 5.07 10.14
N ILE A 150 -20.81 4.67 9.80
CA ILE A 150 -19.58 5.37 10.18
C ILE A 150 -19.30 6.51 9.20
N LEU A 151 -19.36 6.23 7.90
CA LEU A 151 -19.11 7.22 6.83
C LEU A 151 -20.42 7.81 6.29
N PRO A 152 -20.42 9.05 5.77
CA PRO A 152 -19.31 10.00 5.73
C PRO A 152 -19.19 10.85 7.01
N GLY A 153 -20.03 10.61 8.03
CA GLY A 153 -20.08 11.42 9.25
C GLY A 153 -18.78 11.43 10.05
N ASN A 154 -18.00 10.35 9.97
CA ASN A 154 -16.66 10.24 10.54
C ASN A 154 -15.64 9.99 9.42
N ARG A 155 -14.36 10.09 9.77
CA ARG A 155 -13.24 9.58 8.99
C ARG A 155 -12.64 8.38 9.73
N VAL A 156 -12.16 7.38 9.01
CA VAL A 156 -11.41 6.28 9.60
C VAL A 156 -9.93 6.48 9.30
N LEU A 157 -9.08 6.34 10.30
CA LEU A 157 -7.63 6.31 10.12
C LEU A 157 -7.11 4.97 10.62
N ALA A 158 -6.49 4.20 9.74
CA ALA A 158 -6.03 2.85 10.02
C ALA A 158 -4.52 2.74 9.96
N TYR A 159 -3.95 1.92 10.84
CA TYR A 159 -2.58 1.42 10.72
C TYR A 159 -2.62 -0.03 10.27
N TYR A 160 -1.92 -0.32 9.17
CA TYR A 160 -1.89 -1.63 8.51
C TYR A 160 -0.74 -2.49 9.00
N GLY A 161 -0.99 -3.80 9.12
CA GLY A 161 0.06 -4.79 9.01
C GLY A 161 -0.18 -6.11 9.72
N HIS A 162 0.87 -6.94 9.78
CA HIS A 162 0.83 -8.22 10.49
C HIS A 162 1.48 -8.09 11.88
N PRO A 163 0.77 -8.42 12.99
CA PRO A 163 1.28 -8.25 14.35
C PRO A 163 2.61 -8.93 14.67
N HIS A 164 2.96 -9.98 13.92
CA HIS A 164 4.16 -10.79 14.16
C HIS A 164 5.27 -10.58 13.13
N ASP A 165 5.16 -9.57 12.26
CA ASP A 165 6.20 -9.26 11.25
C ASP A 165 6.38 -7.75 11.06
N GLU A 166 7.53 -7.22 11.49
CA GLU A 166 7.93 -5.81 11.37
C GLU A 166 8.11 -5.33 9.92
N ASN A 167 8.19 -6.24 8.95
CA ASN A 167 8.33 -5.92 7.53
C ASN A 167 6.99 -5.88 6.79
N MET A 168 5.89 -6.18 7.50
CA MET A 168 4.55 -6.23 6.94
C MET A 168 3.67 -5.07 7.45
N GLY A 169 4.27 -3.91 7.74
CA GLY A 169 3.56 -2.68 8.09
C GLY A 169 3.68 -2.29 9.56
N ILE A 170 3.37 -1.02 9.85
CA ILE A 170 3.56 -0.38 11.16
C ILE A 170 2.95 -1.13 12.36
N VAL A 171 1.89 -1.94 12.15
CA VAL A 171 1.31 -2.78 13.22
C VAL A 171 2.33 -3.79 13.77
N GLY A 172 3.20 -4.35 12.93
CA GLY A 172 4.23 -5.30 13.33
C GLY A 172 5.51 -4.64 13.86
N GLU A 173 5.68 -3.33 13.70
CA GLU A 173 6.90 -2.60 14.08
C GLU A 173 6.95 -2.25 15.58
N TYR A 174 5.80 -2.22 16.25
CA TYR A 174 5.69 -1.81 17.65
C TYR A 174 4.69 -2.68 18.43
N PRO A 175 4.79 -2.75 19.77
CA PRO A 175 3.72 -3.32 20.59
C PRO A 175 2.40 -2.57 20.39
N LYS A 176 1.27 -3.28 20.41
CA LYS A 176 -0.08 -2.73 20.10
C LYS A 176 -0.46 -1.46 20.88
N GLU A 177 0.00 -1.31 22.13
CA GLU A 177 -0.24 -0.09 22.93
C GLU A 177 0.48 1.12 22.34
N GLU A 178 1.69 0.93 21.83
CA GLU A 178 2.47 1.97 21.17
C GLU A 178 1.92 2.27 19.77
N VAL A 179 1.51 1.25 19.02
CA VAL A 179 0.78 1.41 17.75
C VAL A 179 -0.46 2.28 17.96
N LEU A 180 -1.28 1.99 18.98
CA LEU A 180 -2.45 2.81 19.32
C LEU A 180 -2.08 4.25 19.67
N ARG A 181 -1.02 4.46 20.47
CA ARG A 181 -0.57 5.79 20.85
C ARG A 181 -0.17 6.63 19.63
N LEU A 182 0.57 6.03 18.69
CA LEU A 182 0.97 6.65 17.43
C LEU A 182 -0.25 6.93 16.54
N LEU A 183 -1.16 5.97 16.45
CA LEU A 183 -2.39 6.09 15.67
C LEU A 183 -3.30 7.21 16.17
N LEU A 184 -3.46 7.36 17.49
CA LEU A 184 -4.22 8.46 18.09
C LEU A 184 -3.57 9.82 17.83
N GLN A 185 -2.24 9.89 17.83
CA GLN A 185 -1.53 11.11 17.45
C GLN A 185 -1.78 11.47 15.98
N GLN A 186 -1.68 10.49 15.09
CA GLN A 186 -1.92 10.69 13.67
C GLN A 186 -3.38 11.09 13.40
N ALA A 187 -4.34 10.50 14.09
CA ALA A 187 -5.76 10.87 14.04
C ALA A 187 -6.00 12.33 14.48
N ALA A 188 -5.36 12.77 15.56
CA ALA A 188 -5.45 14.14 16.03
C ALA A 188 -4.93 15.15 14.99
N ASP A 189 -3.88 14.80 14.24
CA ASP A 189 -3.34 15.65 13.19
C ASP A 189 -4.35 15.86 12.05
N TYR A 190 -5.18 14.86 11.74
CA TYR A 190 -6.28 14.98 10.78
C TYR A 190 -7.43 15.85 11.31
N GLU A 191 -7.80 15.71 12.58
CA GLU A 191 -8.85 16.53 13.20
C GLU A 191 -8.47 18.01 13.30
N VAL A 192 -7.17 18.33 13.37
CA VAL A 192 -6.69 19.73 13.28
C VAL A 192 -6.98 20.32 11.90
N VAL A 193 -6.81 19.53 10.84
CA VAL A 193 -7.03 19.97 9.45
C VAL A 193 -8.52 20.04 9.10
N ASP A 194 -9.30 19.04 9.55
CA ASP A 194 -10.75 18.98 9.35
C ASP A 194 -11.48 18.69 10.68
N PRO A 195 -11.76 19.75 11.47
CA PRO A 195 -12.42 19.60 12.76
C PRO A 195 -13.91 19.25 12.65
N THR A 196 -14.46 19.15 11.45
CA THR A 196 -15.89 18.88 11.23
C THR A 196 -16.22 17.39 11.15
N ARG A 197 -15.21 16.55 10.89
CA ARG A 197 -15.32 15.09 10.78
C ARG A 197 -14.42 14.42 11.81
N PRO A 198 -14.97 13.90 12.92
CA PRO A 198 -14.20 13.14 13.90
C PRO A 198 -13.46 11.96 13.26
N VAL A 199 -12.28 11.63 13.77
CA VAL A 199 -11.47 10.51 13.27
C VAL A 199 -11.57 9.32 14.21
N ILE A 200 -11.97 8.16 13.67
CA ILE A 200 -12.01 6.89 14.38
C ILE A 200 -10.72 6.12 14.08
N PRO A 201 -9.90 5.79 15.09
CA PRO A 201 -8.70 4.98 14.89
C PRO A 201 -9.08 3.53 14.56
N ALA A 202 -8.29 2.88 13.71
CA ALA A 202 -8.46 1.48 13.35
C ALA A 202 -7.13 0.72 13.23
N PHE A 203 -7.17 -0.58 13.48
CA PHE A 203 -6.11 -1.51 13.09
C PHE A 203 -6.57 -2.26 11.84
N GLU A 204 -5.76 -2.32 10.81
CA GLU A 204 -5.98 -3.20 9.65
C GLU A 204 -4.98 -4.34 9.74
N LEU A 205 -5.49 -5.52 10.08
CA LEU A 205 -4.69 -6.70 10.41
C LEU A 205 -4.76 -7.69 9.27
N ILE A 206 -3.61 -8.07 8.73
CA ILE A 206 -3.52 -9.15 7.76
C ILE A 206 -3.94 -10.43 8.47
N ALA A 207 -5.11 -10.97 8.10
CA ALA A 207 -5.69 -12.15 8.73
C ALA A 207 -5.39 -13.43 7.95
N THR A 208 -5.22 -13.31 6.63
CA THR A 208 -4.69 -14.36 5.75
C THR A 208 -3.50 -13.80 4.98
N VAL A 209 -2.35 -14.45 5.09
CA VAL A 209 -1.07 -13.97 4.53
C VAL A 209 -0.71 -14.79 3.30
N ALA A 210 -0.58 -14.15 2.15
CA ALA A 210 -0.11 -14.77 0.93
C ALA A 210 1.36 -15.21 1.03
N GLN A 211 1.62 -16.41 0.54
CA GLN A 211 2.90 -17.10 0.61
C GLN A 211 3.47 -17.28 -0.80
N ARG A 212 4.80 -17.43 -0.90
CA ARG A 212 5.45 -17.85 -2.16
C ARG A 212 5.35 -19.34 -2.42
N THR A 213 5.13 -20.12 -1.36
CA THR A 213 5.06 -21.58 -1.42
C THR A 213 3.62 -22.01 -1.11
N PRO A 214 3.05 -22.97 -1.87
CA PRO A 214 1.75 -23.49 -1.53
C PRO A 214 1.76 -24.18 -0.17
N GLY A 215 0.73 -23.94 0.64
CA GLY A 215 0.39 -24.82 1.75
C GLY A 215 -0.14 -26.17 1.27
N ASP A 216 -0.49 -27.05 2.20
CA ASP A 216 -0.97 -28.41 1.91
C ASP A 216 -2.25 -28.43 1.05
N ASP A 217 -3.06 -27.38 1.12
CA ASP A 217 -4.29 -27.20 0.36
C ASP A 217 -4.07 -26.51 -1.01
N GLY A 218 -2.83 -26.10 -1.31
CA GLY A 218 -2.47 -25.40 -2.54
C GLY A 218 -2.93 -23.94 -2.60
N SER A 219 -3.44 -23.36 -1.50
CA SER A 219 -3.99 -22.00 -1.45
C SER A 219 -2.94 -20.88 -1.51
N TYR A 220 -1.69 -21.19 -1.17
CA TYR A 220 -0.63 -20.18 -0.93
C TYR A 220 -0.98 -19.22 0.21
N ILE A 221 -1.75 -19.66 1.20
CA ILE A 221 -2.10 -18.86 2.37
C ILE A 221 -1.49 -19.45 3.64
N LEU A 222 -1.01 -18.56 4.51
CA LEU A 222 -0.75 -18.81 5.92
C LEU A 222 -1.76 -17.99 6.73
N ASP A 223 -2.55 -18.65 7.56
CA ASP A 223 -3.54 -17.97 8.40
C ASP A 223 -2.89 -17.35 9.64
N THR A 224 -3.26 -16.12 9.96
CA THR A 224 -3.00 -15.55 11.29
C THR A 224 -3.91 -16.23 12.29
N ASP A 225 -3.37 -16.66 13.42
CA ASP A 225 -4.14 -17.41 14.40
C ASP A 225 -5.28 -16.56 15.00
N LEU A 226 -6.41 -17.22 15.25
CA LEU A 226 -7.59 -16.55 15.80
C LEU A 226 -7.36 -15.97 17.19
N GLU A 227 -6.40 -16.47 17.96
CA GLU A 227 -6.07 -15.93 19.27
C GLU A 227 -5.49 -14.52 19.14
N THR A 228 -4.50 -14.32 18.25
CA THR A 228 -3.93 -13.02 17.89
C THR A 228 -5.00 -12.06 17.38
N LEU A 229 -5.83 -12.50 16.43
CA LEU A 229 -6.88 -11.64 15.86
C LEU A 229 -7.94 -11.26 16.92
N THR A 230 -8.28 -12.19 17.82
CA THR A 230 -9.19 -11.94 18.94
C THR A 230 -8.60 -10.94 19.92
N GLU A 231 -7.31 -11.08 20.25
CA GLU A 231 -6.59 -10.19 21.15
C GLU A 231 -6.62 -8.74 20.66
N TYR A 232 -6.34 -8.51 19.37
CA TYR A 232 -6.43 -7.18 18.80
C TYR A 232 -7.87 -6.65 18.75
N ALA A 233 -8.84 -7.50 18.40
CA ALA A 233 -10.24 -7.09 18.37
C ALA A 233 -10.77 -6.74 19.77
N ASP A 234 -10.35 -7.44 20.82
CA ASP A 234 -10.66 -7.09 22.22
C ASP A 234 -9.98 -5.79 22.65
N PHE A 235 -8.71 -5.64 22.29
CA PHE A 235 -7.93 -4.44 22.58
C PHE A 235 -8.52 -3.20 21.90
N ALA A 236 -8.88 -3.29 20.62
CA ALA A 236 -9.50 -2.21 19.88
C ALA A 236 -10.86 -1.83 20.49
N GLN A 237 -11.70 -2.81 20.85
CA GLN A 237 -12.98 -2.56 21.50
C GLN A 237 -12.81 -1.77 22.81
N ALA A 238 -11.85 -2.18 23.64
CA ALA A 238 -11.58 -1.53 24.93
C ALA A 238 -11.12 -0.09 24.79
N ASN A 239 -10.58 0.29 23.63
CA ASN A 239 -10.02 1.62 23.35
C ASN A 239 -10.85 2.43 22.34
N GLY A 240 -12.04 1.96 21.96
CA GLY A 240 -12.91 2.67 21.00
C GLY A 240 -12.36 2.72 19.58
N ALA A 241 -11.50 1.78 19.21
CA ALA A 241 -10.95 1.62 17.87
C ALA A 241 -11.69 0.54 17.09
N LEU A 242 -11.56 0.59 15.76
CA LEU A 242 -12.05 -0.44 14.84
C LEU A 242 -10.95 -1.47 14.54
N VAL A 243 -11.35 -2.63 14.01
CA VAL A 243 -10.45 -3.59 13.38
C VAL A 243 -10.94 -3.91 11.99
N PHE A 244 -10.07 -3.88 10.99
CA PHE A 244 -10.28 -4.49 9.69
C PHE A 244 -9.48 -5.78 9.64
N LEU A 245 -10.15 -6.87 9.30
CA LEU A 245 -9.48 -8.14 9.00
C LEU A 245 -9.23 -8.15 7.50
N ASP A 246 -7.96 -8.04 7.14
CA ASP A 246 -7.52 -7.99 5.75
C ASP A 246 -7.28 -9.40 5.21
N LEU A 247 -7.85 -9.68 4.04
CA LEU A 247 -7.75 -10.98 3.39
C LEU A 247 -6.91 -10.91 2.12
N GLN A 248 -5.71 -11.46 2.19
CA GLN A 248 -4.96 -11.88 1.00
C GLN A 248 -5.50 -13.24 0.56
N ILE A 249 -5.88 -13.35 -0.72
CA ILE A 249 -6.70 -14.48 -1.20
C ILE A 249 -5.85 -15.66 -1.70
N GLY A 250 -4.63 -15.41 -2.17
CA GLY A 250 -3.78 -16.44 -2.74
C GLY A 250 -4.44 -17.07 -3.97
N ARG A 251 -4.48 -18.40 -4.01
CA ARG A 251 -5.28 -19.21 -4.97
C ARG A 251 -6.62 -19.67 -4.39
N GLY A 252 -7.00 -19.15 -3.23
CA GLY A 252 -8.26 -19.45 -2.55
C GLY A 252 -9.45 -18.71 -3.15
N THR A 253 -10.47 -18.50 -2.33
CA THR A 253 -11.64 -17.70 -2.71
C THR A 253 -12.02 -16.78 -1.56
N VAL A 254 -12.54 -15.59 -1.87
CA VAL A 254 -13.08 -14.66 -0.85
C VAL A 254 -14.05 -15.35 0.10
N ALA A 255 -14.87 -16.29 -0.40
CA ALA A 255 -15.80 -17.06 0.42
C ALA A 255 -15.12 -17.95 1.45
N ALA A 256 -14.04 -18.64 1.06
CA ALA A 256 -13.28 -19.51 1.96
C ALA A 256 -12.54 -18.70 3.03
N GLU A 257 -11.92 -17.58 2.63
CA GLU A 257 -11.16 -16.74 3.55
C GLU A 257 -12.07 -16.01 4.57
N ILE A 258 -13.24 -15.52 4.15
CA ILE A 258 -14.25 -14.95 5.08
C ILE A 258 -14.69 -15.98 6.12
N GLU A 259 -14.84 -17.26 5.75
CA GLU A 259 -15.31 -18.28 6.68
C GLU A 259 -14.34 -18.51 7.84
N LYS A 260 -13.03 -18.40 7.58
CA LYS A 260 -11.98 -18.54 8.61
C LYS A 260 -12.11 -17.50 9.73
N ILE A 261 -12.50 -16.28 9.37
CA ILE A 261 -12.61 -15.14 10.30
C ILE A 261 -14.06 -14.77 10.68
N ARG A 262 -15.05 -15.53 10.19
CA ARG A 262 -16.49 -15.27 10.43
C ARG A 262 -16.82 -14.96 11.89
N PRO A 263 -16.34 -15.71 12.90
CA PRO A 263 -16.68 -15.45 14.30
C PRO A 263 -16.29 -14.05 14.79
N LEU A 264 -15.24 -13.45 14.20
CA LEU A 264 -14.80 -12.10 14.55
C LEU A 264 -15.61 -11.03 13.81
N LEU A 265 -16.02 -11.28 12.55
CA LEU A 265 -16.84 -10.34 11.77
C LEU A 265 -18.24 -10.13 12.37
N GLU A 266 -18.73 -11.07 13.17
CA GLU A 266 -19.98 -10.94 13.94
C GLU A 266 -19.92 -9.89 15.07
N ARG A 267 -18.72 -9.35 15.37
CA ARG A 267 -18.54 -8.29 16.38
C ARG A 267 -18.75 -6.90 15.77
N PRO A 268 -19.41 -5.95 16.46
CA PRO A 268 -19.83 -4.68 15.84
C PRO A 268 -18.68 -3.81 15.29
N HIS A 269 -17.52 -3.78 15.95
CA HIS A 269 -16.35 -2.96 15.60
C HIS A 269 -15.32 -3.65 14.69
N VAL A 270 -15.61 -4.89 14.24
CA VAL A 270 -14.76 -5.64 13.32
C VAL A 270 -15.33 -5.57 11.91
N HIS A 271 -14.49 -5.21 10.95
CA HIS A 271 -14.78 -4.95 9.55
C HIS A 271 -13.86 -5.79 8.66
N LEU A 272 -14.04 -5.68 7.34
CA LEU A 272 -13.34 -6.52 6.36
C LEU A 272 -12.55 -5.64 5.39
N ALA A 273 -11.35 -6.09 5.03
CA ALA A 273 -10.58 -5.58 3.91
C ALA A 273 -10.20 -6.74 2.97
N LEU A 274 -10.01 -6.43 1.68
CA LEU A 274 -9.61 -7.39 0.65
C LEU A 274 -8.40 -6.82 -0.10
N ASP A 275 -7.38 -7.64 -0.29
CA ASP A 275 -6.16 -7.37 -1.09
C ASP A 275 -6.21 -8.14 -2.42
N PRO A 276 -6.78 -7.60 -3.52
CA PRO A 276 -6.90 -8.29 -4.80
C PRO A 276 -5.57 -8.66 -5.45
N GLU A 277 -4.48 -7.93 -5.18
CA GLU A 277 -3.15 -8.17 -5.75
C GLU A 277 -2.58 -9.53 -5.38
N PHE A 278 -3.05 -10.15 -4.30
CA PHE A 278 -2.65 -11.49 -3.91
C PHE A 278 -3.61 -12.58 -4.41
N ALA A 279 -4.71 -12.22 -5.09
CA ALA A 279 -5.66 -13.16 -5.67
C ALA A 279 -5.20 -13.63 -7.07
N VAL A 280 -4.42 -14.71 -7.12
CA VAL A 280 -3.78 -15.21 -8.35
C VAL A 280 -4.43 -16.47 -8.89
N GLY A 281 -4.28 -16.71 -10.19
CA GLY A 281 -4.87 -17.85 -10.90
C GLY A 281 -4.08 -19.17 -10.77
N GLU A 282 -4.60 -20.19 -11.44
CA GLU A 282 -3.91 -21.49 -11.56
C GLU A 282 -2.56 -21.32 -12.28
N GLY A 283 -1.49 -21.82 -11.66
CA GLY A 283 -0.13 -21.72 -12.19
C GLY A 283 0.61 -20.43 -11.82
N GLU A 284 -0.05 -19.45 -11.20
CA GLU A 284 0.54 -18.17 -10.79
C GLU A 284 0.87 -18.16 -9.30
N THR A 285 1.96 -17.50 -8.90
CA THR A 285 2.40 -17.39 -7.51
C THR A 285 2.13 -15.98 -6.98
N PRO A 286 1.50 -15.80 -5.80
CA PRO A 286 1.35 -14.48 -5.21
C PRO A 286 2.68 -13.75 -5.06
N GLY A 287 2.69 -12.43 -5.26
CA GLY A 287 3.89 -11.59 -5.18
C GLY A 287 4.88 -11.73 -6.36
N GLU A 288 4.74 -12.75 -7.20
CA GLU A 288 5.38 -12.83 -8.53
C GLU A 288 4.44 -12.33 -9.62
N TYR A 289 3.17 -12.67 -9.49
CA TYR A 289 2.07 -12.17 -10.32
C TYR A 289 1.20 -11.29 -9.46
N ILE A 290 0.76 -10.17 -10.04
CA ILE A 290 -0.23 -9.32 -9.39
C ILE A 290 -1.60 -9.84 -9.81
N GLY A 291 -2.35 -10.29 -8.81
CA GLY A 291 -3.68 -10.83 -8.92
C GLY A 291 -4.77 -9.80 -9.21
N SER A 292 -6.00 -10.31 -9.20
CA SER A 292 -7.21 -9.49 -9.33
C SER A 292 -8.41 -10.22 -8.72
N LEU A 293 -9.43 -9.45 -8.34
CA LEU A 293 -10.76 -9.97 -8.00
C LEU A 293 -11.78 -9.47 -9.00
N ASP A 294 -12.76 -10.32 -9.32
CA ASP A 294 -13.96 -9.88 -10.03
C ASP A 294 -14.91 -9.13 -9.08
N ALA A 295 -15.64 -8.16 -9.62
CA ALA A 295 -16.68 -7.44 -8.91
C ALA A 295 -17.71 -8.38 -8.23
N GLU A 296 -17.98 -9.57 -8.78
CA GLU A 296 -18.86 -10.56 -8.15
C GLU A 296 -18.27 -11.13 -6.84
N SER A 297 -16.94 -11.28 -6.72
CA SER A 297 -16.29 -11.71 -5.48
C SER A 297 -16.43 -10.63 -4.39
N ILE A 298 -16.30 -9.36 -4.76
CA ILE A 298 -16.54 -8.22 -3.84
C ILE A 298 -18.02 -8.15 -3.47
N ALA A 299 -18.92 -8.31 -4.43
CA ALA A 299 -20.36 -8.33 -4.19
C ALA A 299 -20.77 -9.51 -3.27
N TYR A 300 -20.10 -10.66 -3.37
CA TYR A 300 -20.26 -11.76 -2.43
C TYR A 300 -19.88 -11.34 -1.00
N ALA A 301 -18.74 -10.67 -0.82
CA ALA A 301 -18.34 -10.15 0.49
C ALA A 301 -19.36 -9.14 1.05
N GLN A 302 -19.83 -8.19 0.22
CA GLN A 302 -20.87 -7.24 0.62
C GLN A 302 -22.15 -7.96 1.09
N ARG A 303 -22.65 -8.93 0.31
CA ARG A 303 -23.87 -9.68 0.69
C ARG A 303 -23.67 -10.49 1.97
N THR A 304 -22.48 -11.07 2.15
CA THR A 304 -22.16 -11.85 3.35
C THR A 304 -22.13 -10.97 4.61
N LEU A 305 -21.49 -9.80 4.54
CA LEU A 305 -21.49 -8.82 5.62
C LEU A 305 -22.89 -8.27 5.89
N ALA A 306 -23.67 -7.95 4.86
CA ALA A 306 -25.05 -7.49 5.00
C ALA A 306 -25.95 -8.54 5.69
N GLN A 307 -25.74 -9.82 5.37
CA GLN A 307 -26.44 -10.91 6.04
C GLN A 307 -26.09 -10.97 7.54
N MET A 308 -24.80 -10.85 7.89
CA MET A 308 -24.38 -10.78 9.31
C MET A 308 -24.99 -9.57 10.02
N VAL A 309 -25.03 -8.41 9.36
CA VAL A 309 -25.66 -7.19 9.90
C VAL A 309 -27.13 -7.45 10.23
N SER A 310 -27.85 -8.08 9.31
CA SER A 310 -29.26 -8.44 9.53
C SER A 310 -29.45 -9.48 10.62
N ASP A 311 -28.68 -10.57 10.60
CA ASP A 311 -28.88 -11.73 11.48
C ASP A 311 -28.51 -11.44 12.94
N PHE A 312 -27.47 -10.63 13.15
CA PHE A 312 -26.96 -10.31 14.48
C PHE A 312 -27.32 -8.90 14.95
N GLY A 313 -28.07 -8.13 14.16
CA GLY A 313 -28.49 -6.76 14.50
C GLY A 313 -27.30 -5.81 14.66
N LEU A 314 -26.28 -5.95 13.82
CA LEU A 314 -25.06 -5.14 13.89
C LEU A 314 -25.26 -3.75 13.26
N PRO A 315 -24.43 -2.75 13.59
CA PRO A 315 -24.31 -1.57 12.74
C PRO A 315 -23.78 -1.95 11.34
N PRO A 316 -23.94 -1.07 10.34
CA PRO A 316 -23.36 -1.27 9.02
C PRO A 316 -21.86 -1.60 9.07
N LYS A 317 -21.42 -2.50 8.20
CA LYS A 317 -20.01 -2.89 8.08
C LYS A 317 -19.30 -2.07 7.03
N LEU A 318 -18.05 -1.69 7.30
CA LEU A 318 -17.13 -1.23 6.26
C LEU A 318 -16.52 -2.43 5.54
N LEU A 319 -16.38 -2.32 4.22
CA LEU A 319 -15.62 -3.22 3.37
C LEU A 319 -14.60 -2.38 2.59
N ILE A 320 -13.32 -2.58 2.85
CA ILE A 320 -12.24 -1.94 2.09
C ILE A 320 -11.80 -2.90 0.97
N VAL A 321 -11.52 -2.36 -0.20
CA VAL A 321 -10.88 -3.09 -1.31
C VAL A 321 -9.69 -2.29 -1.80
N HIS A 322 -8.50 -2.85 -1.63
CA HIS A 322 -7.25 -2.22 -2.04
C HIS A 322 -7.08 -2.27 -3.56
N GLN A 323 -6.57 -1.18 -4.14
CA GLN A 323 -6.37 -1.07 -5.58
C GLN A 323 -5.25 -0.09 -5.94
N PHE A 324 -4.26 -0.54 -6.72
CA PHE A 324 -3.23 0.34 -7.31
C PHE A 324 -3.12 0.25 -8.83
N ARG A 325 -3.89 -0.64 -9.46
CA ARG A 325 -4.09 -0.69 -10.91
C ARG A 325 -5.56 -0.89 -11.25
N GLU A 326 -5.98 -0.37 -12.40
CA GLU A 326 -7.36 -0.48 -12.88
C GLU A 326 -7.81 -1.95 -13.02
N ASP A 327 -6.90 -2.85 -13.43
CA ASP A 327 -7.18 -4.25 -13.72
C ASP A 327 -7.29 -5.16 -12.49
N MET A 328 -6.98 -4.67 -11.29
CA MET A 328 -7.10 -5.44 -10.05
C MET A 328 -8.55 -5.73 -9.64
N ILE A 329 -9.50 -4.91 -10.11
CA ILE A 329 -10.92 -5.14 -9.92
C ILE A 329 -11.58 -5.32 -11.29
N ALA A 330 -11.70 -6.57 -11.71
CA ALA A 330 -12.39 -6.90 -12.96
C ALA A 330 -13.88 -6.56 -12.86
N ASN A 331 -14.44 -6.01 -13.93
CA ASN A 331 -15.85 -5.62 -14.01
C ASN A 331 -16.29 -4.60 -12.93
N LYS A 332 -15.38 -3.76 -12.40
CA LYS A 332 -15.65 -2.76 -11.34
C LYS A 332 -16.95 -1.96 -11.52
N LEU A 333 -17.29 -1.56 -12.75
CA LEU A 333 -18.52 -0.83 -13.07
C LEU A 333 -19.84 -1.58 -12.76
N SER A 334 -19.79 -2.88 -12.44
CA SER A 334 -20.96 -3.64 -11.97
C SER A 334 -21.16 -3.59 -10.46
N LEU A 335 -20.21 -3.06 -9.68
CA LEU A 335 -20.35 -2.90 -8.23
C LEU A 335 -21.51 -1.95 -7.90
N ARG A 336 -22.27 -2.28 -6.87
CA ARG A 336 -23.43 -1.49 -6.42
C ARG A 336 -23.41 -1.38 -4.89
N PRO A 337 -23.93 -0.28 -4.33
CA PRO A 337 -24.15 -0.20 -2.89
C PRO A 337 -25.05 -1.34 -2.40
N VAL A 338 -24.73 -1.89 -1.23
CA VAL A 338 -25.51 -2.94 -0.56
C VAL A 338 -25.91 -2.44 0.82
N ALA A 339 -27.21 -2.43 1.11
CA ALA A 339 -27.71 -1.96 2.41
C ALA A 339 -27.05 -2.74 3.56
N GLY A 340 -26.55 -2.00 4.57
CA GLY A 340 -25.80 -2.58 5.70
C GLY A 340 -24.30 -2.70 5.46
N VAL A 341 -23.79 -2.34 4.28
CA VAL A 341 -22.35 -2.30 3.97
C VAL A 341 -21.98 -0.96 3.36
N GLN A 342 -20.85 -0.41 3.78
CA GLN A 342 -20.23 0.80 3.26
C GLN A 342 -18.97 0.38 2.51
N LEU A 343 -19.04 0.36 1.17
CA LEU A 343 -17.93 -0.06 0.33
C LEU A 343 -16.92 1.08 0.12
N VAL A 344 -15.66 0.82 0.44
CA VAL A 344 -14.55 1.74 0.25
C VAL A 344 -13.63 1.16 -0.81
N ILE A 345 -13.32 1.96 -1.83
CA ILE A 345 -12.22 1.65 -2.76
C ILE A 345 -11.00 2.46 -2.31
N ASP A 346 -9.92 1.75 -2.00
CA ASP A 346 -8.69 2.33 -1.46
C ASP A 346 -7.60 2.41 -2.53
N ALA A 347 -7.05 3.61 -2.74
CA ALA A 347 -5.93 3.81 -3.64
C ALA A 347 -4.60 3.38 -2.96
N ASP A 348 -4.17 2.15 -3.24
CA ASP A 348 -3.10 1.45 -2.52
C ASP A 348 -1.74 1.43 -3.24
N GLY A 349 -1.31 2.59 -3.73
CA GLY A 349 -0.05 2.74 -4.46
C GLY A 349 0.93 3.66 -3.72
N TYR A 350 2.20 3.28 -3.67
CA TYR A 350 3.26 4.16 -3.14
C TYR A 350 3.91 5.03 -4.23
N GLY A 351 4.52 6.12 -3.81
CA GLY A 351 5.36 6.95 -4.67
C GLY A 351 5.41 8.41 -4.24
N ALA A 352 5.96 9.25 -5.11
CA ALA A 352 5.94 10.69 -4.90
C ALA A 352 4.49 11.22 -4.89
N PRO A 353 4.21 12.33 -4.17
CA PRO A 353 2.86 12.90 -4.07
C PRO A 353 2.14 13.07 -5.40
N GLU A 354 2.83 13.49 -6.46
CA GLU A 354 2.20 13.69 -7.78
C GLU A 354 1.69 12.37 -8.38
N LEU A 355 2.44 11.28 -8.19
CA LEU A 355 2.02 9.95 -8.64
C LEU A 355 0.83 9.46 -7.82
N LYS A 356 0.83 9.66 -6.49
CA LYS A 356 -0.29 9.29 -5.62
C LYS A 356 -1.57 10.01 -6.00
N VAL A 357 -1.48 11.32 -6.25
CA VAL A 357 -2.62 12.12 -6.74
C VAL A 357 -3.12 11.60 -8.08
N ALA A 358 -2.21 11.26 -9.01
CA ALA A 358 -2.59 10.72 -10.32
C ALA A 358 -3.32 9.36 -10.20
N VAL A 359 -2.79 8.44 -9.40
CA VAL A 359 -3.39 7.12 -9.15
C VAL A 359 -4.75 7.26 -8.46
N TYR A 360 -4.84 8.10 -7.42
CA TYR A 360 -6.10 8.38 -6.73
C TYR A 360 -7.17 8.92 -7.69
N ASN A 361 -6.79 9.82 -8.58
CA ASN A 361 -7.73 10.36 -9.57
C ASN A 361 -8.28 9.27 -10.51
N ILE A 362 -7.41 8.39 -11.01
CA ILE A 362 -7.80 7.33 -11.94
C ILE A 362 -8.68 6.28 -11.24
N LEU A 363 -8.32 5.88 -10.02
CA LEU A 363 -8.96 4.75 -9.34
C LEU A 363 -10.18 5.14 -8.50
N VAL A 364 -10.26 6.40 -8.06
CA VAL A 364 -11.26 6.87 -7.10
C VAL A 364 -12.06 8.04 -7.66
N ARG A 365 -11.42 9.14 -8.09
CA ARG A 365 -12.14 10.34 -8.56
C ARG A 365 -12.96 10.09 -9.82
N ASP A 366 -12.35 9.40 -10.78
CA ASP A 366 -12.89 9.21 -12.12
C ASP A 366 -13.70 7.91 -12.25
N GLU A 367 -13.89 7.18 -11.15
CA GLU A 367 -14.58 5.90 -11.05
C GLU A 367 -15.82 6.00 -10.12
N PRO A 368 -16.86 5.16 -10.31
CA PRO A 368 -18.03 5.17 -9.46
C PRO A 368 -17.75 4.42 -8.14
N VAL A 369 -17.12 5.11 -7.19
CA VAL A 369 -16.87 4.63 -5.83
C VAL A 369 -17.97 5.11 -4.87
N GLU A 370 -18.32 4.31 -3.87
CA GLU A 370 -19.29 4.69 -2.83
C GLU A 370 -18.62 5.58 -1.76
N PHE A 371 -17.51 5.10 -1.20
CA PHE A 371 -16.62 5.85 -0.31
C PHE A 371 -15.17 5.73 -0.77
N ALA A 372 -14.36 6.73 -0.43
CA ALA A 372 -13.00 6.85 -0.93
C ALA A 372 -11.94 6.52 0.13
N GLY A 373 -10.96 5.69 -0.23
CA GLY A 373 -9.78 5.36 0.58
C GLY A 373 -8.48 5.82 -0.06
N VAL A 374 -7.47 6.10 0.76
CA VAL A 374 -6.07 6.21 0.30
C VAL A 374 -5.12 5.56 1.30
N LYS A 375 -4.14 4.81 0.80
CA LYS A 375 -3.06 4.23 1.59
C LYS A 375 -1.75 4.97 1.39
N LEU A 376 -1.03 5.16 2.48
CA LEU A 376 0.23 5.88 2.58
C LEU A 376 1.29 4.94 3.13
N PHE A 377 2.52 5.09 2.66
CA PHE A 377 3.63 4.21 2.99
C PHE A 377 4.76 5.01 3.60
N TYR A 378 5.02 4.86 4.90
CA TYR A 378 6.00 5.73 5.60
C TYR A 378 7.41 5.60 5.04
N LYS A 379 7.78 4.42 4.55
CA LYS A 379 9.14 4.12 4.05
C LYS A 379 9.28 4.35 2.54
N GLN A 380 8.19 4.22 1.78
CA GLN A 380 8.20 4.22 0.30
C GLN A 380 7.71 5.54 -0.30
N ASP A 381 6.81 6.25 0.37
CA ASP A 381 6.35 7.57 -0.09
C ASP A 381 7.40 8.63 0.22
N VAL A 382 7.95 9.27 -0.82
CA VAL A 382 9.04 10.24 -0.68
C VAL A 382 8.71 11.54 -1.45
N PRO A 383 8.39 12.65 -0.73
CA PRO A 383 8.01 12.69 0.68
C PRO A 383 6.63 12.06 0.93
N VAL A 384 6.35 11.65 2.16
CA VAL A 384 4.99 11.28 2.60
C VAL A 384 4.11 12.54 2.54
N MET A 385 2.92 12.42 1.94
CA MET A 385 1.95 13.51 1.89
C MET A 385 1.49 13.90 3.29
N THR A 386 1.31 15.20 3.52
CA THR A 386 0.76 15.73 4.78
C THR A 386 -0.75 15.49 4.88
N PRO A 387 -1.34 15.51 6.09
CA PRO A 387 -2.80 15.41 6.24
C PRO A 387 -3.58 16.45 5.41
N ALA A 388 -3.06 17.68 5.28
CA ALA A 388 -3.68 18.72 4.46
C ALA A 388 -3.67 18.41 2.96
N GLU A 389 -2.60 17.81 2.45
CA GLU A 389 -2.51 17.38 1.05
C GLU A 389 -3.43 16.18 0.79
N ILE A 390 -3.50 15.24 1.74
CA ILE A 390 -4.35 14.04 1.65
C ILE A 390 -5.83 14.44 1.67
N LEU A 391 -6.24 15.33 2.58
CA LEU A 391 -7.61 15.86 2.63
C LEU A 391 -7.92 16.84 1.48
N GLY A 392 -6.90 17.27 0.73
CA GLY A 392 -7.03 18.06 -0.48
C GLY A 392 -7.32 17.24 -1.75
N LEU A 393 -7.25 15.90 -1.67
CA LEU A 393 -7.69 15.02 -2.75
C LEU A 393 -9.20 15.21 -3.02
N THR A 394 -9.64 14.84 -4.23
CA THR A 394 -11.05 14.96 -4.64
C THR A 394 -11.56 13.61 -5.13
N PRO A 395 -12.58 13.01 -4.49
CA PRO A 395 -13.16 13.43 -3.20
C PRO A 395 -12.12 13.42 -2.07
N ALA A 396 -12.40 14.08 -0.95
CA ALA A 396 -11.55 13.94 0.23
C ALA A 396 -11.72 12.52 0.81
N PRO A 397 -10.64 11.77 1.13
CA PRO A 397 -10.75 10.40 1.58
C PRO A 397 -11.56 10.26 2.88
N ASP A 398 -12.39 9.24 2.91
CA ASP A 398 -13.20 8.80 4.04
C ASP A 398 -12.43 7.82 4.93
N VAL A 399 -11.53 7.03 4.33
CA VAL A 399 -10.59 6.14 4.99
C VAL A 399 -9.17 6.52 4.59
N VAL A 400 -8.27 6.60 5.58
CA VAL A 400 -6.85 6.83 5.36
C VAL A 400 -6.06 5.74 6.06
N ILE A 401 -5.17 5.09 5.33
CA ILE A 401 -4.43 3.93 5.83
C ILE A 401 -2.94 4.25 5.79
N TYR A 402 -2.20 3.94 6.85
CA TYR A 402 -0.75 4.07 6.88
C TYR A 402 -0.10 2.71 7.10
N GLN A 403 0.94 2.45 6.30
CA GLN A 403 1.76 1.23 6.34
C GLN A 403 3.22 1.54 6.64
#